data_AF-A0A3A5B481-F1
#
_entry.id   AF-A0A3A5B481-F1
#
_cell.length_a   1.000
_cell.length_b   1.000
_cell.length_c   1.000
_cell.angle_alpha   90.00
_cell.angle_beta   90.00
_cell.angle_gamma   90.00
#
_symmetry.space_group_name_H-M   'P 1'
#
loop_
_entity.id
_entity.type
_entity.pdbx_description
1 polymer ?
#
loop_
_entity_poly.entity_id
_entity_poly.type
_entity_poly.pdbx_seq_one_letter_code
_entity_poly.pdbx_strand_id
1 'polypeptide(L)' 'MKTYRILCAECKEPFFASFEAVDEAAEGMGEETVTCVNCRKQVIVTIPGKYQKPHVLMRSRRVSPA' A
#
# COMPACT_ATOMS: atom_id res chain seq x y z
N MET A 1 10.85 1.35 7.77
CA MET A 1 9.80 1.41 6.72
C MET A 1 9.40 0.01 6.32
N LYS A 2 8.10 -0.27 6.19
CA LYS A 2 7.57 -1.59 5.79
C LYS A 2 6.79 -1.45 4.49
N THR A 3 7.10 -2.29 3.51
CA THR A 3 6.49 -2.25 2.17
C THR A 3 5.43 -3.33 2.04
N TYR A 4 4.24 -2.92 1.63
CA TYR A 4 3.09 -3.81 1.40
C TYR A 4 2.75 -3.86 -0.08
N ARG A 5 2.41 -5.06 -0.56
CA ARG A 5 1.85 -5.26 -1.89
C ARG A 5 0.34 -5.17 -1.79
N ILE A 6 -0.26 -4.20 -2.47
CA ILE A 6 -1.68 -3.90 -2.43
C ILE A 6 -2.28 -4.17 -3.80
N LEU A 7 -3.42 -4.87 -3.83
CA LEU A 7 -4.19 -5.10 -5.04
C LEU A 7 -5.27 -4.02 -5.16
N CYS A 8 -5.27 -3.24 -6.25
CA CYS A 8 -6.34 -2.28 -6.46
C CYS A 8 -7.63 -3.00 -6.88
N ALA A 9 -8.74 -2.81 -6.16
CA ALA A 9 -10.03 -3.40 -6.52
C ALA A 9 -10.55 -2.92 -7.89
N GLU A 10 -10.20 -1.69 -8.27
CA GLU A 10 -10.72 -1.02 -9.47
C GLU A 10 -10.01 -1.44 -10.74
N CYS A 11 -8.68 -1.35 -10.78
CA CYS A 11 -7.91 -1.73 -11.96
C CYS A 11 -7.33 -3.15 -11.89
N LYS A 12 -7.50 -3.85 -10.75
CA LYS A 12 -6.97 -5.20 -10.50
C LYS A 12 -5.44 -5.31 -10.66
N GLU A 13 -4.75 -4.18 -10.76
CA GLU A 13 -3.31 -4.13 -10.87
C GLU A 13 -2.69 -4.01 -9.47
N PRO A 14 -1.70 -4.85 -9.14
CA PRO A 14 -0.97 -4.70 -7.89
C PRO A 14 -0.07 -3.47 -7.93
N PHE A 15 0.16 -2.89 -6.77
CA PHE A 15 1.13 -1.84 -6.54
C PHE A 15 1.78 -2.02 -5.16
N PHE A 16 2.89 -1.33 -4.93
CA PHE A 16 3.61 -1.38 -3.67
C PHE A 16 3.44 -0.05 -2.94
N ALA A 17 3.14 -0.12 -1.65
CA ALA A 17 3.09 1.04 -0.77
C ALA A 17 4.03 0.82 0.41
N SER A 18 4.93 1.76 0.64
CA SER A 18 5.82 1.77 1.79
C SER A 18 5.24 2.67 2.87
N PHE A 19 5.07 2.12 4.06
CA PHE A 19 4.57 2.84 5.22
C PHE A 19 5.65 2.92 6.30
N GLU A 20 5.69 4.04 7.00
CA GLU A 20 6.54 4.22 8.17
C GLU A 20 5.80 3.68 9.40
N ALA A 21 6.36 2.63 10.00
CA ALA A 21 5.87 2.13 11.28
C ALA A 21 6.22 3.16 12.34
N VAL A 22 5.21 3.75 12.98
CA VAL A 22 5.43 4.67 14.10
C VAL A 22 5.61 3.90 15.40
N ASP A 23 5.08 2.68 15.48
CA ASP A 23 5.20 1.82 16.65
C ASP A 23 5.14 0.35 16.22
N GLU A 24 6.29 -0.33 16.23
CA GLU A 24 6.40 -1.76 15.89
C GLU A 24 5.70 -2.67 16.93
N ALA A 25 5.44 -2.16 18.13
CA ALA A 25 4.79 -2.87 19.23
C ALA A 25 3.28 -2.58 19.34
N ALA A 26 2.71 -1.75 18.45
CA ALA A 26 1.28 -1.48 18.45
C ALA A 26 0.49 -2.71 17.98
N GLU A 27 -0.06 -3.44 18.95
CA GLU A 27 -0.99 -4.55 18.72
C GLU A 27 -2.35 -4.02 18.26
N GLY A 28 -2.51 -3.83 16.95
CA GLY A 28 -3.77 -3.39 16.36
C GLY A 28 -3.74 -3.35 14.84
N MET A 29 -4.92 -3.22 14.23
CA MET A 29 -5.07 -2.96 12.80
C MET A 29 -5.49 -1.51 12.60
N GLY A 30 -4.82 -0.81 11.69
CA GLY A 30 -5.21 0.51 11.20
C GLY A 30 -5.70 0.42 9.76
N GLU A 31 -6.79 1.12 9.45
CA GLU A 31 -7.20 1.36 8.07
C GLU A 31 -6.56 2.64 7.57
N GLU A 32 -5.90 2.57 6.41
CA GLU A 32 -5.24 3.71 5.79
C GLU A 32 -5.68 3.81 4.32
N THR A 33 -5.84 5.04 3.84
CA THR A 33 -6.22 5.28 2.45
C THR A 33 -4.97 5.52 1.60
N VAL A 34 -4.82 4.72 0.55
CA VAL A 34 -3.72 4.87 -0.42
C VAL A 34 -4.24 5.17 -1.82
N THR A 35 -3.51 5.98 -2.57
CA THR A 35 -3.85 6.26 -3.96
C THR A 35 -3.20 5.22 -4.87
N CYS A 36 -3.99 4.51 -5.67
CA CYS A 36 -3.44 3.58 -6.66
C CYS A 36 -2.65 4.34 -7.73
N VAL A 37 -1.39 3.96 -7.95
CA VAL A 37 -0.50 4.58 -8.96
C VAL A 37 -0.86 4.24 -10.42
N ASN A 38 -1.75 3.26 -10.62
CA ASN A 38 -2.18 2.82 -11.94
C ASN A 38 -3.45 3.57 -12.39
N CYS A 39 -4.47 3.65 -11.53
CA CYS A 39 -5.76 4.25 -11.87
C CYS A 39 -6.07 5.55 -11.11
N ARG A 40 -5.18 5.98 -10.21
CA ARG A 40 -5.33 7.19 -9.34
C ARG A 40 -6.55 7.18 -8.42
N LYS A 41 -7.24 6.05 -8.28
CA LYS A 41 -8.34 5.90 -7.32
C LYS A 41 -7.80 5.60 -5.92
N GLN A 42 -8.54 6.07 -4.92
CA GLN A 42 -8.24 5.78 -3.52
C GLN A 42 -8.67 4.34 -3.20
N VAL A 43 -7.84 3.64 -2.45
CA VAL A 43 -8.05 2.26 -1.99
C VAL A 43 -7.80 2.24 -0.49
N ILE A 44 -8.74 1.68 0.26
CA ILE A 44 -8.59 1.50 1.71
C ILE A 44 -7.83 0.19 1.94
N VAL A 45 -6.79 0.24 2.75
CA VAL A 45 -6.01 -0.93 3.14
C VAL A 45 -5.87 -1.04 4.64
N THR A 46 -6.03 -2.27 5.13
CA THR A 46 -5.84 -2.58 6.54
C THR A 46 -4.40 -3.06 6.74
N ILE A 47 -3.67 -2.37 7.62
CA ILE A 47 -2.25 -2.61 7.89
C ILE A 47 -2.01 -2.72 9.42
N PRO A 48 -1.15 -3.64 9.88
CA PRO A 48 -0.95 -3.91 11.30
C PRO A 48 -0.01 -2.88 11.99
N GLY A 49 -0.52 -2.16 12.98
CA GLY A 49 0.14 -1.08 13.71
C GLY A 49 -0.17 0.31 13.14
N LYS A 50 -0.11 1.37 13.96
CA LYS A 50 -0.42 2.76 13.58
C LYS A 50 0.57 3.28 12.51
N TYR A 51 0.33 3.01 11.24
CA TYR A 51 1.01 3.71 10.14
C TYR A 51 0.31 5.05 9.93
N GLN A 52 1.09 6.13 9.84
CA GLN A 52 0.52 7.48 9.73
C GLN A 52 0.27 7.94 8.29
N LYS A 53 0.96 7.34 7.29
CA LYS A 53 0.79 7.61 5.86
C LYS A 53 1.69 6.71 4.99
N PRO A 54 1.29 6.45 3.73
CA PRO A 54 2.19 5.90 2.73
C PRO A 54 3.25 6.95 2.34
N HIS A 55 4.53 6.62 2.49
CA HIS A 55 5.63 7.49 2.06
C HIS A 55 5.95 7.31 0.57
N VAL A 56 5.82 6.08 0.05
CA VAL A 56 6.16 5.78 -1.35
C VAL A 56 5.16 4.83 -1.95
N LEU A 57 4.63 5.19 -3.12
CA LEU A 57 3.76 4.32 -3.91
C LEU A 57 4.48 4.00 -5.22
N MET A 58 4.75 2.71 -5.46
CA MET A 58 5.43 2.24 -6.65
C MET A 58 4.52 1.33 -7.47
N ARG A 59 4.61 1.42 -8.80
CA ARG A 59 3.90 0.50 -9.70
C ARG A 59 4.51 -0.89 -9.55
N SER A 60 3.68 -1.93 -9.60
CA SER A 60 4.20 -3.27 -9.87
C SER A 60 4.84 -3.23 -11.26
N ARG A 61 6.14 -3.52 -11.34
CA ARG A 61 6.76 -3.76 -12.65
C ARG A 61 6.09 -4.99 -13.22
N ARG A 62 5.23 -4.80 -14.23
CA ARG A 62 4.93 -5.88 -15.17
C ARG A 62 6.25 -6.23 -15.83
N VAL A 63 6.82 -7.36 -15.44
CA VAL A 63 7.81 -8.02 -16.29
C VAL A 63 7.00 -8.48 -17.48
N SER A 64 7.01 -7.71 -18.57
CA SER A 64 6.49 -8.18 -19.84
C SER A 64 7.32 -9.41 -20.20
N PRO A 65 6.72 -10.60 -20.41
CA PRO A 65 7.45 -11.68 -21.06
C PRO A 65 7.79 -11.18 -22.48
N ALA A 66 9.08 -11.27 -22.81
CA ALA A 66 9.59 -11.05 -24.15
C ALA A 66 9.17 -12.19 -25.08
#